data_AF-X1V849-F1
#
_entry.id   AF-X1V849-F1
#
_cell.length_a   1.000
_cell.length_b   1.000
_cell.length_c   1.000
_cell.angle_alpha   90.00
_cell.angle_beta   90.00
_cell.angle_gamma   90.00
#
_symmetry.space_group_name_H-M   'P 1'
#
loop_
_entity.id
_entity.type
_entity.pdbx_description
1 polymer ?
#
loop_
_entity_poly.entity_id
_entity_poly.type
_entity_poly.pdbx_seq_one_letter_code
_entity_poly.pdbx_strand_id
1 'polypeptide(L)'
;FFVGNNGGNLDRIHVYGIVRRYLKLAGIDKGKRGPHILRHTFCTRLHQKGVGPFTIKDLAGHKSLNTTMRYIKIENKEQAEAVDRLEFGEAIADTL
;
A
#
# COMPACT_ATOMS: atom_id res chain seq x y z
N PHE A 1 4.80 23.96 -2.45
CA PHE A 1 3.91 23.92 -1.27
C PHE A 1 2.49 24.26 -1.70
N PHE A 2 1.47 23.72 -1.02
CA PHE A 2 0.05 24.02 -1.32
C PHE A 2 -0.46 25.13 -0.42
N VAL A 3 -1.16 26.10 -1.02
CA VAL A 3 -1.64 27.32 -0.36
C VAL A 3 -3.17 27.26 -0.27
N GLY A 4 -3.73 27.64 0.87
CA GLY A 4 -5.17 27.79 1.07
C GLY A 4 -5.68 29.16 0.59
N ASN A 5 -6.99 29.36 0.56
CA ASN A 5 -7.61 30.58 0.02
C ASN A 5 -7.16 31.88 0.71
N ASN A 6 -6.69 31.81 1.96
CA ASN A 6 -6.23 32.97 2.72
C ASN A 6 -4.72 33.24 2.56
N GLY A 7 -4.05 32.61 1.59
CA GLY A 7 -2.59 32.73 1.39
C GLY A 7 -1.74 31.95 2.39
N GLY A 8 -2.35 31.34 3.42
CA GLY A 8 -1.69 30.46 4.39
C GLY A 8 -1.54 29.02 3.90
N ASN A 9 -0.95 28.16 4.74
CA ASN A 9 -0.83 26.73 4.44
C ASN A 9 -2.21 26.07 4.24
N LEU A 10 -2.30 25.14 3.29
CA LEU A 10 -3.51 24.36 3.09
C LEU A 10 -3.85 23.52 4.32
N ASP A 11 -5.06 23.70 4.86
CA ASP A 11 -5.52 22.98 6.05
C ASP A 11 -5.74 21.48 5.77
N ARG A 12 -5.24 20.64 6.69
CA ARG A 12 -5.43 19.18 6.67
C ARG A 12 -6.92 18.81 6.66
N ILE A 13 -7.77 19.53 7.38
CA ILE A 13 -9.22 19.25 7.42
C ILE A 13 -9.83 19.48 6.05
N HIS A 14 -9.41 20.55 5.36
CA HIS A 14 -9.85 20.85 4.01
C HIS A 14 -9.46 19.75 3.01
N VAL A 15 -8.19 19.31 3.02
CA VAL A 15 -7.73 18.19 2.19
C VAL A 15 -8.52 16.92 2.49
N TYR A 16 -8.79 16.65 3.76
CA TYR A 16 -9.57 15.50 4.17
C TYR A 16 -11.01 15.55 3.61
N GLY A 17 -11.65 16.72 3.68
CA GLY A 17 -12.98 16.96 3.12
C GLY A 17 -13.02 16.78 1.60
N ILE A 18 -12.04 17.33 0.88
CA ILE A 18 -11.90 17.17 -0.58
C ILE A 18 -11.82 15.69 -0.95
N VAL A 19 -10.89 14.94 -0.36
CA VAL A 19 -10.69 13.52 -0.71
C VAL A 19 -11.95 12.72 -0.39
N ARG A 20 -12.57 12.94 0.78
CA ARG A 20 -13.79 12.22 1.16
C ARG A 20 -14.94 12.50 0.20
N ARG A 21 -15.10 13.75 -0.26
CA ARG A 21 -16.11 14.12 -1.26
C ARG A 21 -15.91 13.32 -2.55
N TYR A 22 -14.69 13.24 -3.07
CA TYR A 22 -14.42 12.50 -4.30
C TYR A 22 -14.54 10.99 -4.14
N LEU A 23 -14.15 10.42 -3.00
CA LEU A 23 -14.39 9.00 -2.70
C LEU A 23 -15.89 8.68 -2.72
N LYS A 24 -16.72 9.53 -2.12
CA LYS A 24 -18.19 9.38 -2.14
C LYS A 24 -18.75 9.48 -3.55
N LEU A 25 -18.29 10.44 -4.35
CA LEU A 25 -18.72 10.60 -5.75
C LEU A 25 -18.32 9.39 -6.61
N ALA A 26 -17.18 8.77 -6.31
CA ALA A 26 -16.72 7.55 -6.98
C ALA A 26 -17.43 6.26 -6.49
N GLY A 27 -18.42 6.36 -5.59
CA GLY A 27 -19.10 5.20 -5.01
C GLY A 27 -18.24 4.37 -4.06
N ILE A 28 -17.12 4.91 -3.58
CA ILE A 28 -16.19 4.21 -2.69
C ILE A 28 -16.59 4.49 -1.24
N ASP A 29 -17.41 3.61 -0.66
CA ASP A 29 -17.70 3.64 0.78
C ASP A 29 -16.64 2.87 1.57
N LYS A 30 -15.67 3.61 2.10
CA LYS A 30 -14.61 3.07 2.96
C LYS A 30 -14.66 3.70 4.37
N GLY A 31 -15.80 4.28 4.76
CA GLY A 31 -15.98 4.94 6.07
C GLY A 31 -15.14 6.21 6.25
N LYS A 32 -14.59 6.42 7.45
CA LYS A 32 -13.77 7.61 7.83
C LYS A 32 -12.33 7.55 7.27
N ARG A 33 -12.16 7.17 6.01
CA ARG A 33 -10.84 7.09 5.36
C ARG A 33 -10.68 8.23 4.35
N GLY A 34 -9.93 9.25 4.75
CA GLY A 34 -9.55 10.39 3.90
C GLY A 34 -8.25 10.10 3.12
N PRO A 35 -7.33 11.07 2.97
CA PRO A 35 -6.13 10.97 2.10
C PRO A 35 -5.25 9.74 2.34
N HIS A 36 -5.26 9.19 3.56
CA HIS A 36 -4.50 7.99 3.90
C HIS A 36 -4.87 6.77 3.05
N ILE A 37 -6.12 6.64 2.57
CA ILE A 37 -6.50 5.51 1.71
C ILE A 37 -5.77 5.53 0.37
N LEU A 38 -5.58 6.72 -0.21
CA LEU A 38 -4.84 6.86 -1.46
C LEU A 38 -3.38 6.46 -1.27
N ARG A 39 -2.79 6.84 -0.14
CA ARG A 39 -1.44 6.46 0.25
C ARG A 39 -1.32 4.95 0.48
N HIS A 40 -2.31 4.32 1.11
CA HIS A 40 -2.38 2.87 1.25
C HIS A 40 -2.39 2.19 -0.13
N THR A 41 -3.29 2.62 -1.02
CA THR A 41 -3.38 2.09 -2.38
C THR A 41 -2.08 2.27 -3.15
N PHE A 42 -1.41 3.42 -3.03
CA PHE A 42 -0.11 3.66 -3.66
C PHE A 42 0.95 2.64 -3.21
N CYS A 43 1.12 2.46 -1.89
CA CYS A 43 2.09 1.52 -1.34
C CYS A 43 1.78 0.06 -1.74
N THR A 44 0.51 -0.36 -1.63
CA THR A 44 0.09 -1.71 -2.03
C THR A 44 0.35 -1.96 -3.51
N ARG A 45 0.03 -1.01 -4.40
CA ARG A 45 0.25 -1.17 -5.84
C ARG A 45 1.73 -1.21 -6.24
N LEU A 46 2.60 -0.50 -5.52
CA LEU A 46 4.04 -0.62 -5.74
C LEU A 46 4.55 -1.99 -5.30
N HIS A 47 4.10 -2.48 -4.15
CA HIS A 47 4.48 -3.81 -3.66
C HIS A 47 4.05 -4.92 -4.62
N GLN A 48 2.80 -4.88 -5.10
CA GLN A 48 2.24 -5.78 -6.11
C GLN A 48 3.04 -5.81 -7.42
N LYS A 49 3.80 -4.75 -7.72
CA LYS A 49 4.68 -4.68 -8.90
C LYS A 49 6.11 -5.13 -8.60
N GLY A 50 6.35 -5.75 -7.45
CA GLY A 50 7.67 -6.23 -7.01
C GLY A 50 8.61 -5.12 -6.55
N VAL A 51 8.12 -3.91 -6.26
CA VAL A 51 8.98 -2.83 -5.77
C VAL A 51 9.39 -3.11 -4.32
N GLY A 52 10.68 -3.04 -4.04
CA GLY A 52 11.24 -3.32 -2.72
C GLY A 52 10.73 -2.37 -1.62
N PRO A 53 10.64 -2.85 -0.36
CA PRO A 53 10.11 -2.10 0.79
C PRO A 53 10.82 -0.77 1.07
N PHE A 54 12.13 -0.71 0.86
CA PHE A 54 12.94 0.49 1.06
C PHE A 54 12.57 1.57 0.05
N THR A 55 12.49 1.21 -1.23
CA THR A 55 12.06 2.11 -2.30
C THR A 55 10.63 2.62 -2.07
N ILE A 56 9.71 1.75 -1.65
CA ILE A 56 8.34 2.16 -1.30
C ILE A 56 8.34 3.14 -0.12
N LYS A 57 9.17 2.91 0.90
CA LYS A 57 9.30 3.81 2.06
C LYS A 57 9.71 5.22 1.63
N ASP A 58 10.72 5.31 0.76
CA ASP A 58 11.27 6.58 0.29
C ASP A 58 10.30 7.30 -0.61
N LEU A 59 9.66 6.60 -1.57
CA LEU A 59 8.62 7.17 -2.44
C LEU A 59 7.38 7.64 -1.68
N ALA A 60 6.97 6.91 -0.63
CA ALA A 60 5.90 7.36 0.23
C ALA A 60 6.36 8.54 1.10
N GLY A 61 7.64 8.62 1.47
CA GLY A 61 8.16 9.56 2.46
C GLY A 61 7.83 9.14 3.90
N HIS A 62 7.86 7.84 4.19
CA HIS A 62 7.71 7.36 5.57
C HIS A 62 9.02 7.51 6.35
N LYS A 63 8.93 8.07 7.55
CA LYS A 63 10.08 8.15 8.47
C LYS A 63 10.55 6.76 8.93
N SER A 64 9.65 5.79 9.04
CA SER A 64 9.95 4.43 9.52
C SER A 64 9.53 3.37 8.49
N LEU A 65 10.38 2.37 8.33
CA LEU A 65 10.09 1.19 7.50
C LEU A 65 8.89 0.40 8.05
N ASN A 66 8.68 0.40 9.37
CA ASN A 66 7.55 -0.28 10.02
C ASN A 66 6.19 0.20 9.50
N THR A 67 6.08 1.47 9.10
CA THR A 67 4.86 2.02 8.49
C THR A 67 4.62 1.43 7.09
N THR A 68 5.69 1.14 6.34
CA THR A 68 5.62 0.50 5.02
C THR A 68 5.34 -1.00 5.14
N MET A 69 5.92 -1.68 6.13
CA MET A 69 5.74 -3.13 6.35
C MET A 69 4.29 -3.56 6.58
N ARG A 70 3.42 -2.67 7.08
CA ARG A 70 1.98 -2.94 7.22
C ARG A 70 1.27 -3.24 5.90
N TYR A 71 1.80 -2.77 4.76
CA TYR A 71 1.18 -3.00 3.45
C TYR A 71 1.67 -4.27 2.76
N ILE A 72 2.83 -4.76 3.17
CA ILE A 72 3.48 -5.94 2.61
C ILE A 72 2.84 -7.22 3.17
N LYS A 73 2.54 -7.23 4.47
CA LYS A 73 1.87 -8.38 5.12
C LYS A 73 0.45 -8.67 4.61
N ILE A 74 -0.16 -7.75 3.85
CA ILE A 74 -1.53 -7.90 3.35
C ILE A 74 -1.58 -8.92 2.18
N GLU A 75 -0.44 -9.19 1.52
CA GLU A 75 -0.30 -10.17 0.44
C GLU A 75 0.40 -11.46 0.88
N ASN A 76 0.06 -11.97 2.07
CA ASN A 76 0.51 -13.29 2.53
C ASN A 76 -0.04 -14.49 1.71
N LYS A 77 -0.40 -14.28 0.43
CA LYS A 77 -0.53 -15.33 -0.59
C LYS A 77 0.85 -15.82 -1.05
N GLU A 78 1.85 -14.93 -1.13
CA GLU A 78 3.21 -15.30 -1.55
C GLU A 78 3.93 -16.23 -0.55
N GLN A 79 3.63 -16.14 0.75
CA GLN A 79 4.24 -17.02 1.75
C GLN A 79 3.76 -18.47 1.62
N ALA A 80 2.47 -18.67 1.29
CA ALA A 80 1.93 -20.00 1.05
C ALA A 80 2.57 -20.63 -0.20
N GLU A 81 2.66 -19.89 -1.31
CA GLU A 81 3.30 -20.35 -2.55
C GLU A 81 4.81 -20.58 -2.41
N ALA A 82 5.51 -19.77 -1.61
CA ALA A 82 6.94 -19.96 -1.35
C ALA A 82 7.23 -21.22 -0.51
N VAL A 83 6.34 -21.56 0.43
CA VAL A 83 6.40 -22.81 1.18
C VAL A 83 6.04 -23.99 0.27
N ASP A 84 5.05 -23.83 -0.62
CA ASP A 84 4.66 -24.86 -1.59
C ASP A 84 5.82 -25.22 -2.55
N ARG A 85 6.67 -24.23 -2.92
CA ARG A 85 7.88 -24.46 -3.72
C ARG A 85 9.03 -25.14 -2.96
N LEU A 86 8.96 -25.22 -1.64
CA LEU A 86 9.95 -25.96 -0.82
C LEU A 86 9.56 -27.44 -0.68
N GLU A 87 8.28 -27.79 -0.84
CA GLU A 87 7.80 -29.17 -0.86
C GLU A 87 8.23 -29.83 -2.19
N PHE A 88 9.45 -30.35 -2.15
CA PHE A 88 10.17 -31.21 -3.10
C PHE A 88 9.46 -31.56 -4.41
N GLY A 89 10.05 -31.09 -5.52
CA GLY A 89 9.80 -31.67 -6.83
C GLY A 89 10.06 -33.18 -6.81
N GLU A 90 9.07 -33.95 -7.24
CA GLU A 90 9.18 -35.35 -7.64
C GLU A 90 10.39 -35.56 -8.57
N ALA A 91 11.52 -36.01 -8.03
CA ALA A 91 12.67 -36.40 -8.85
C ALA A 91 13.59 -37.42 -8.16
N ILE A 92 13.06 -38.35 -7.36
CA ILE A 92 13.79 -39.59 -7.00
C ILE A 92 12.77 -40.74 -6.83
N ALA A 93 12.02 -41.06 -7.88
CA ALA A 93 11.16 -42.26 -7.91
C ALA A 93 11.35 -43.15 -9.15
N ASP A 94 12.29 -42.82 -10.05
CA ASP A 94 12.49 -43.58 -11.30
C ASP A 94 13.98 -43.86 -11.58
N THR A 95 14.64 -44.53 -10.62
CA THR A 95 15.85 -45.31 -10.93
C THR A 95 15.92 -46.53 -10.02
N LEU A 96 15.07 -47.51 -10.36
CA LEU A 96 15.40 -48.93 -10.21
C LEU A 96 16.32 -49.35 -11.36
#